data_AF-U5S9B1-F1
#
_entry.id   AF-U5S9B1-F1
#
_cell.length_a   1.000
_cell.length_b   1.000
_cell.length_c   1.000
_cell.angle_alpha   90.00
_cell.angle_beta   90.00
_cell.angle_gamma   90.00
#
_symmetry.space_group_name_H-M   'P 1'
#
loop_
_entity.id
_entity.type
_entity.pdbx_description
1 polymer ?
#
loop_
_entity_poly.entity_id
_entity_poly.type
_entity_poly.pdbx_seq_one_letter_code
_entity_poly.pdbx_strand_id
1 'polypeptide(L)'
;MKFSLTKILVSCLLLSIVTSIIGYFLWAILIPIQDLDPIDREELLRTQKELALNYTMGKNLLYIGFFGFICSAICLLLNKIKTLKNKFNRS
;
A
#
# COMPACT_ATOMS: atom_id res chain seq x y z
N MET A 1 8.65 -24.66 -11.74
CA MET A 1 8.49 -23.35 -12.40
C MET A 1 9.59 -22.40 -11.88
N LYS A 2 10.65 -22.10 -12.66
CA LYS A 2 11.70 -21.15 -12.24
C LYS A 2 11.20 -19.73 -12.47
N PHE A 3 10.58 -19.12 -11.46
CA PHE A 3 10.30 -17.69 -11.52
C PHE A 3 11.61 -16.92 -11.46
N SER A 4 11.82 -15.98 -12.39
CA SER A 4 12.93 -15.05 -12.25
C SER A 4 12.64 -14.12 -11.09
N LEU A 5 13.64 -13.89 -10.25
CA LEU A 5 13.53 -13.06 -9.05
C LEU A 5 13.00 -11.64 -9.39
N THR A 6 13.35 -11.13 -10.57
CA THR A 6 12.81 -9.87 -11.11
C THR A 6 11.29 -9.91 -11.33
N LYS A 7 10.74 -11.00 -11.87
CA LYS A 7 9.29 -11.14 -12.08
C LYS A 7 8.54 -11.14 -10.75
N ILE A 8 9.08 -11.82 -9.73
CA ILE A 8 8.51 -11.83 -8.38
C ILE A 8 8.51 -10.41 -7.80
N LEU A 9 9.64 -9.71 -7.87
CA LEU A 9 9.75 -8.34 -7.35
C LEU A 9 8.80 -7.36 -8.04
N VAL A 10 8.62 -7.47 -9.36
CA VAL A 10 7.63 -6.66 -10.10
C VAL A 10 6.21 -6.99 -9.65
N SER A 11 5.89 -8.28 -9.46
CA SER A 11 4.59 -8.68 -8.94
C SER A 11 4.33 -8.15 -7.52
N CYS A 12 5.33 -8.20 -6.63
CA CYS A 12 5.23 -7.63 -5.28
C CYS A 12 5.03 -6.11 -5.33
N LEU A 13 5.73 -5.41 -6.23
CA LEU A 13 5.59 -3.98 -6.40
C LEU A 13 4.17 -3.61 -6.87
N LEU A 14 3.61 -4.34 -7.83
CA LEU A 14 2.23 -4.15 -8.29
C LEU A 14 1.22 -4.43 -7.18
N LEU A 15 1.42 -5.52 -6.42
CA LEU A 15 0.56 -5.85 -5.29
C LEU A 15 0.58 -4.74 -4.23
N SER A 16 1.76 -4.21 -3.91
CA SER A 16 1.92 -3.09 -2.98
C SER A 16 1.16 -1.84 -3.42
N ILE A 17 1.17 -1.50 -4.71
CA ILE A 17 0.39 -0.39 -5.25
C ILE A 17 -1.11 -0.63 -5.04
N VAL A 18 -1.61 -1.82 -5.40
CA VAL A 18 -3.03 -2.17 -5.23
C VAL A 18 -3.44 -2.11 -3.76
N THR A 19 -2.64 -2.67 -2.86
CA THR A 19 -2.87 -2.62 -1.40
C THR A 19 -2.92 -1.18 -0.89
N SER A 20 -2.03 -0.31 -1.36
CA SER A 20 -2.05 1.11 -1.00
C SER A 20 -3.31 1.82 -1.50
N ILE A 21 -3.77 1.53 -2.72
CA ILE A 21 -5.01 2.10 -3.27
C ILE A 21 -6.21 1.70 -2.40
N ILE A 22 -6.34 0.41 -2.09
CA ILE A 22 -7.42 -0.10 -1.22
C ILE A 22 -7.34 0.54 0.16
N GLY A 23 -6.13 0.61 0.74
CA GLY A 23 -5.89 1.24 2.02
C GLY A 23 -6.28 2.71 2.05
N TYR A 24 -6.00 3.45 0.97
CA TYR A 24 -6.39 4.86 0.83
C TYR A 24 -7.90 5.04 0.83
N PHE A 25 -8.64 4.24 0.05
CA PHE A 25 -10.10 4.31 0.02
C PHE A 25 -10.71 4.00 1.39
N LEU A 26 -10.23 2.96 2.07
CA LEU A 26 -10.70 2.59 3.41
C LEU A 26 -10.40 3.67 4.46
N TRP A 27 -9.25 4.32 4.36
CA TRP A 27 -8.87 5.41 5.24
C TRP A 27 -9.66 6.70 4.96
N ALA A 28 -9.90 7.03 3.69
CA ALA A 28 -10.53 8.28 3.26
C ALA A 28 -12.05 8.33 3.47
N ILE A 29 -12.74 7.18 3.54
CA ILE A 29 -14.21 7.10 3.74
C ILE A 29 -14.67 7.73 5.07
N LEU A 30 -13.82 7.79 6.09
CA LEU A 30 -14.20 8.34 7.41
C LEU A 30 -14.28 9.88 7.42
N ILE A 31 -13.47 10.55 6.59
CA ILE A 31 -13.35 12.01 6.55
C ILE A 31 -14.65 12.71 6.12
N PRO A 32 -15.38 12.28 5.05
CA PRO A 32 -16.59 12.97 4.60
C PRO A 32 -17.81 12.83 5.53
N ILE A 33 -17.81 11.92 6.50
CA ILE A 33 -18.95 11.73 7.41
C ILE A 33 -18.95 12.76 8.57
N GLN A 34 -17.82 13.41 8.83
CA GLN A 34 -17.70 14.40 9.91
C GLN A 34 -18.27 15.78 9.53
N ASP A 35 -18.51 16.05 8.25
CA ASP A 35 -18.95 17.35 7.73
C ASP A 35 -20.45 17.38 7.33
N LEU A 36 -21.23 16.35 7.67
CA LEU A 36 -22.68 16.31 7.43
C LEU A 36 -23.43 16.87 8.65
N ASP A 37 -24.04 18.05 8.49
CA ASP A 37 -24.99 18.70 9.41
C ASP A 37 -26.13 17.76 9.91
N PRO A 38 -26.93 18.22 10.89
CA PRO A 38 -26.88 17.75 12.27
C PRO A 38 -27.33 16.28 12.39
N ILE A 39 -26.43 15.33 12.19
CA ILE A 39 -26.68 13.93 12.53
C ILE A 39 -26.89 13.84 14.05
N ASP A 40 -27.94 13.11 14.46
CA ASP A 40 -28.21 12.84 15.88
C ASP A 40 -26.98 12.20 16.53
N ARG A 41 -26.59 12.66 17.73
CA ARG A 41 -25.29 12.28 18.35
C ARG A 41 -25.14 10.77 18.49
N GLU A 42 -26.24 10.06 18.67
CA GLU A 42 -26.27 8.61 18.82
C GLU A 42 -26.00 7.88 17.49
N GLU A 43 -26.52 8.41 16.38
CA GLU A 43 -26.29 7.90 15.03
C GLU A 43 -24.86 8.18 14.56
N LEU A 44 -24.30 9.33 14.96
CA LEU A 44 -22.91 9.71 14.72
C LEU A 44 -21.94 8.76 15.45
N LEU A 45 -22.24 8.42 16.72
CA LEU A 45 -21.43 7.48 17.52
C LEU A 45 -21.48 6.04 16.97
N ARG A 46 -22.64 5.57 16.51
CA ARG A 46 -22.76 4.24 15.88
C ARG A 46 -21.94 4.19 14.59
N THR A 47 -22.10 5.19 13.73
CA THR A 47 -21.39 5.30 12.46
C THR A 47 -19.87 5.39 12.66
N GLN A 48 -19.41 6.18 13.65
CA GLN A 48 -17.99 6.24 14.01
C GLN A 48 -17.45 4.90 14.52
N LYS A 49 -18.20 4.14 15.32
CA LYS A 49 -17.78 2.80 15.77
C LYS A 49 -17.64 1.81 14.62
N GLU A 50 -18.59 1.81 13.69
CA GLU A 50 -18.57 0.92 12.53
C GLU A 50 -17.41 1.25 11.58
N LEU A 51 -17.12 2.54 11.38
CA LEU A 51 -16.10 3.00 10.44
C LEU A 51 -14.69 3.11 11.05
N ALA A 52 -14.55 3.16 12.37
CA ALA A 52 -13.24 3.18 13.04
C ALA A 52 -12.38 1.96 12.67
N LEU A 53 -13.02 0.81 12.42
CA LEU A 53 -12.36 -0.39 11.94
C LEU A 53 -11.81 -0.17 10.52
N ASN A 54 -12.62 0.38 9.60
CA ASN A 54 -12.21 0.67 8.23
C ASN A 54 -11.04 1.67 8.19
N TYR A 55 -11.07 2.69 9.04
CA TYR A 55 -9.99 3.66 9.16
C TYR A 55 -8.67 3.01 9.62
N THR A 56 -8.72 2.19 10.66
CA THR A 56 -7.55 1.49 11.21
C THR A 56 -7.00 0.48 10.20
N MET A 57 -7.90 -0.26 9.55
CA MET A 57 -7.55 -1.24 8.52
C MET A 57 -6.95 -0.56 7.28
N GLY A 58 -7.53 0.57 6.84
CA GLY A 58 -7.02 1.39 5.75
C GLY A 58 -5.61 1.91 6.03
N LYS A 59 -5.38 2.43 7.23
CA LYS A 59 -4.05 2.86 7.70
C LYS A 59 -3.03 1.70 7.69
N ASN A 60 -3.42 0.52 8.17
CA ASN A 60 -2.53 -0.64 8.18
C ASN A 60 -2.19 -1.11 6.76
N LEU A 61 -3.19 -1.15 5.87
CA LEU A 61 -3.01 -1.48 4.46
C LEU A 61 -2.09 -0.48 3.77
N LEU A 62 -2.23 0.82 4.05
CA LEU A 62 -1.31 1.84 3.55
C LEU A 62 0.13 1.58 4.01
N TYR A 63 0.37 1.31 5.29
CA TYR A 63 1.72 1.01 5.77
C TYR A 63 2.31 -0.26 5.15
N ILE A 64 1.52 -1.34 5.03
CA ILE A 64 1.97 -2.58 4.38
C ILE A 64 2.27 -2.33 2.89
N GLY A 65 1.40 -1.59 2.20
CA GLY A 65 1.57 -1.22 0.80
C GLY A 65 2.82 -0.40 0.57
N PHE A 66 3.02 0.69 1.34
CA PHE A 66 4.21 1.53 1.25
C PHE A 66 5.49 0.78 1.59
N PHE A 67 5.49 -0.01 2.67
CA PHE A 67 6.65 -0.80 3.06
C PHE A 67 7.04 -1.80 1.97
N GLY A 68 6.05 -2.56 1.47
CA GLY A 68 6.27 -3.50 0.37
C GLY A 68 6.76 -2.82 -0.90
N PHE A 69 6.24 -1.63 -1.23
CA PHE A 69 6.68 -0.85 -2.38
C PHE A 69 8.16 -0.45 -2.27
N ILE A 70 8.56 0.12 -1.14
CA ILE A 70 9.93 0.55 -0.88
C ILE A 70 10.90 -0.64 -0.95
N CYS A 71 10.59 -1.74 -0.25
CA CYS A 71 11.42 -2.94 -0.25
C CYS A 71 11.58 -3.51 -1.68
N SER A 72 10.48 -3.60 -2.43
CA SER A 72 10.48 -4.12 -3.81
C SER A 72 11.32 -3.23 -4.73
N ALA A 73 11.16 -1.91 -4.63
CA ALA A 73 11.88 -0.93 -5.43
C ALA A 73 13.40 -0.97 -5.15
N ILE A 74 13.80 -1.01 -3.88
CA ILE A 74 15.22 -1.13 -3.48
C ILE A 74 15.81 -2.42 -4.05
N CYS A 75 15.14 -3.56 -3.89
CA CYS A 75 15.62 -4.84 -4.42
C CYS A 75 15.76 -4.83 -5.95
N LEU A 76 14.84 -4.19 -6.68
CA LEU A 76 14.93 -4.03 -8.14
C LEU A 76 16.11 -3.16 -8.54
N LEU A 77 16.34 -2.05 -7.83
CA LEU A 77 17.48 -1.15 -8.07
C LEU A 77 18.81 -1.88 -7.83
N LEU A 78 18.96 -2.58 -6.72
CA LEU A 78 20.17 -3.35 -6.40
C LEU A 78 20.45 -4.42 -7.46
N ASN A 79 19.42 -5.14 -7.91
CA ASN A 79 19.56 -6.11 -9.00
C ASN A 79 20.02 -5.45 -10.29
N LYS A 80 19.44 -4.30 -10.66
CA LYS A 80 19.84 -3.57 -11.88
C LYS A 80 21.28 -3.08 -11.81
N ILE A 81 21.71 -2.54 -10.66
CA ILE A 81 23.10 -2.11 -10.42
C ILE A 81 24.05 -3.30 -10.54
N LYS A 82 23.71 -4.44 -9.93
CA LYS A 82 24.53 -5.67 -10.01
C LYS A 82 24.67 -6.16 -11.45
N THR A 83 23.57 -6.16 -12.23
CA THR A 83 23.61 -6.53 -13.64
C THR A 83 24.46 -5.58 -14.47
N LEU A 84 24.37 -4.26 -14.23
CA LEU A 84 25.19 -3.25 -14.91
C LEU A 84 26.68 -3.41 -14.59
N LYS A 85 27.03 -3.59 -13.30
CA LYS A 85 28.41 -3.82 -12.88
C LYS A 85 29.00 -5.08 -13.51
N ASN A 86 28.23 -6.17 -13.54
CA ASN A 86 28.66 -7.41 -14.18
C ASN A 86 28.83 -7.28 -15.69
N LYS A 87 28.05 -6.41 -16.35
CA LYS A 87 28.20 -6.13 -17.78
C LYS A 87 29.46 -5.31 -18.06
N PHE A 88 29.75 -4.31 -17.22
CA PHE A 88 30.95 -3.48 -17.34
C PHE A 88 32.24 -4.27 -17.12
N ASN A 89 32.31 -5.12 -16.08
CA ASN A 89 33.49 -5.97 -15.81
C ASN A 89 33.75 -7.08 -16.85
N ARG A 90 32.82 -7.32 -17.79
CA ARG A 90 32.95 -8.33 -18.86
C ARG A 90 33.28 -7.72 -20.22
N SER A 91 33.29 -6.39 -20.33
CA SER A 91 33.74 -5.66 -21.52
C SER A 91 35.19 -5.24 -21.37
#